data_AF-A0A373VKH6-F1
#
_entry.id   AF-A0A373VKH6-F1
#
_cell.length_a   1.000
_cell.length_b   1.000
_cell.length_c   1.000
_cell.angle_alpha   90.00
_cell.angle_beta   90.00
_cell.angle_gamma   90.00
#
_symmetry.space_group_name_H-M   'P 1'
#
loop_
_entity.id
_entity.type
_entity.pdbx_description
1 polymer ?
#
loop_
_entity_poly.entity_id
_entity_poly.type
_entity_poly.pdbx_seq_one_letter_code
_entity_poly.pdbx_strand_id
1 'polypeptide(L)'
;MDLNQLLYRRLSQDNLLNGTLAKYADKPAIFNTEFPPDQQEGWNGKSQYPRISYVFNKQVDTKRSSSGQLTVALYDIMDPLEVEKIEVAIRNCLQDVVMKLEGEAPMCFAWARSEPYILEGNAVLCKEIVFDILEYPAQETTDPDPVMALNRYIKKLFPECIVFGIDELSEYTIPADTPVFYSGLKSIDSTDGHCRSSLSWFNAVISVHLLCPKPSLRLKMMAALHQSLAKDEEIIMFDDSPMVVKALKMNNNADYLREGQMSLTGYYACLKDAFKQPGISGVTVNDLT
;
A
#
# COMPACT_ATOMS: atom_id res chain seq x y z
N MET A 1 -0.34 -12.69 -11.82
CA MET A 1 -0.28 -11.67 -12.89
C MET A 1 0.78 -10.65 -12.54
N ASP A 2 1.44 -10.07 -13.55
CA ASP A 2 2.35 -8.95 -13.31
C ASP A 2 1.57 -7.63 -13.08
N LEU A 3 2.28 -6.58 -12.64
CA LEU A 3 1.68 -5.29 -12.32
C LEU A 3 1.03 -4.64 -13.54
N ASN A 4 1.65 -4.75 -14.72
CA ASN A 4 1.13 -4.13 -15.93
C ASN A 4 -0.22 -4.73 -16.33
N GLN A 5 -0.37 -6.04 -16.18
CA GLN A 5 -1.63 -6.71 -16.45
C GLN A 5 -2.72 -6.30 -15.44
N LEU A 6 -2.37 -6.11 -14.17
CA LEU A 6 -3.32 -5.63 -13.16
C LEU A 6 -3.76 -4.18 -13.41
N LEU A 7 -2.83 -3.29 -13.77
CA LEU A 7 -3.13 -1.90 -14.13
C LEU A 7 -4.04 -1.83 -15.36
N TYR A 8 -3.68 -2.53 -16.44
CA TYR A 8 -4.47 -2.57 -17.66
C TYR A 8 -5.89 -3.09 -17.39
N ARG A 9 -6.02 -4.21 -16.68
CA ARG A 9 -7.32 -4.79 -16.34
C ARG A 9 -8.19 -3.79 -15.60
N ARG A 10 -7.66 -3.14 -14.57
CA ARG A 10 -8.41 -2.20 -13.74
C ARG A 10 -8.86 -0.95 -14.53
N LEU A 11 -7.97 -0.36 -15.33
CA LEU A 11 -8.30 0.80 -16.15
C LEU A 11 -9.29 0.44 -17.28
N SER A 12 -9.13 -0.71 -17.92
CA SER A 12 -10.01 -1.14 -19.02
C SER A 12 -11.41 -1.58 -18.58
N GLN A 13 -11.60 -1.92 -17.30
CA GLN A 13 -12.90 -2.32 -16.73
C GLN A 13 -13.74 -1.13 -16.27
N ASP A 14 -13.15 0.07 -16.15
CA ASP A 14 -13.91 1.27 -15.84
C ASP A 14 -14.81 1.66 -17.02
N ASN A 15 -16.09 1.91 -16.74
CA ASN A 15 -17.09 2.19 -17.76
C ASN A 15 -16.83 3.50 -18.50
N LEU A 16 -16.31 4.53 -17.81
CA LEU A 16 -16.00 5.81 -18.42
C LEU A 16 -14.78 5.65 -19.32
N LEU A 17 -13.70 5.06 -18.82
CA LEU A 17 -12.48 4.85 -19.61
C LEU A 17 -12.74 3.96 -20.84
N ASN A 18 -13.46 2.85 -20.68
CA ASN A 18 -13.79 1.96 -21.79
C ASN A 18 -14.75 2.60 -22.82
N GLY A 19 -15.61 3.51 -22.37
CA GLY A 19 -16.58 4.22 -23.22
C GLY A 19 -15.99 5.42 -23.95
N THR A 20 -15.02 6.12 -23.34
CA THR A 20 -14.48 7.39 -23.83
C THR A 20 -13.17 7.23 -24.60
N LEU A 21 -12.29 6.30 -24.20
CA LEU A 21 -11.01 6.12 -24.89
C LEU A 21 -11.21 5.59 -26.31
N ALA A 22 -10.32 6.00 -27.21
CA ALA A 22 -10.19 5.42 -28.53
C ALA A 22 -9.98 3.90 -28.44
N LYS A 23 -10.24 3.20 -29.55
CA LYS A 23 -10.06 1.74 -29.60
C LYS A 23 -8.92 1.36 -30.52
N TYR A 24 -8.04 0.51 -30.01
CA TYR A 24 -6.99 -0.16 -30.76
C TYR A 24 -7.21 -1.67 -30.68
N ALA A 25 -7.38 -2.33 -31.83
CA ALA A 25 -7.73 -3.76 -31.91
C ALA A 25 -8.94 -4.13 -31.01
N ASP A 26 -10.01 -3.33 -31.11
CA ASP A 26 -11.28 -3.44 -30.36
C ASP A 26 -11.19 -3.29 -28.83
N LYS A 27 -10.01 -2.95 -28.30
CA LYS A 27 -9.77 -2.69 -26.88
C LYS A 27 -9.54 -1.20 -26.63
N PRO A 28 -9.85 -0.67 -25.43
CA PRO A 28 -9.55 0.71 -25.10
C PRO A 28 -8.06 0.99 -25.24
N ALA A 29 -7.72 2.18 -25.76
CA ALA A 29 -6.38 2.65 -26.07
C ALA A 29 -5.58 2.96 -24.79
N ILE A 30 -5.18 1.88 -24.12
CA ILE A 30 -4.43 1.87 -22.86
C ILE A 30 -3.14 1.10 -23.13
N PHE A 31 -2.00 1.77 -23.00
CA PHE A 31 -0.70 1.21 -23.39
C PHE A 31 0.31 1.22 -22.26
N ASN A 32 1.18 0.22 -22.24
CA ASN A 32 2.32 0.18 -21.34
C ASN A 32 3.52 0.81 -22.06
N THR A 33 4.00 1.94 -21.53
CA THR A 33 5.14 2.72 -22.04
C THR A 33 4.92 3.32 -23.44
N GLU A 34 4.89 2.49 -24.48
CA GLU A 34 4.80 2.95 -25.87
C GLU A 34 3.44 2.59 -26.48
N PHE A 35 2.92 3.50 -27.31
CA PHE A 35 1.69 3.28 -28.09
C PHE A 35 2.00 3.17 -29.58
N PRO A 36 1.17 2.43 -30.33
CA PRO A 36 1.38 2.20 -31.76
C PRO A 36 1.27 3.50 -32.58
N PRO A 37 2.01 3.62 -33.70
CA PRO A 37 1.88 4.72 -34.64
C PRO A 37 0.43 4.94 -35.08
N ASP A 38 0.06 6.20 -35.31
CA ASP A 38 -1.33 6.59 -35.60
C ASP A 38 -1.87 5.97 -36.90
N GLN A 39 -1.01 5.56 -37.83
CA GLN A 39 -1.38 4.91 -39.10
C GLN A 39 -1.50 3.38 -39.01
N GLN A 40 -1.23 2.75 -37.86
CA GLN A 40 -1.33 1.28 -37.75
C GLN A 40 -2.77 0.79 -37.99
N GLU A 41 -2.89 -0.38 -38.62
CA GLU A 41 -4.17 -0.99 -38.98
C GLU A 41 -5.09 -1.20 -37.78
N GLY A 42 -4.54 -1.43 -36.58
CA GLY A 42 -5.33 -1.64 -35.35
C GLY A 42 -6.22 -0.46 -34.96
N TRP A 43 -6.00 0.74 -35.50
CA TRP A 43 -6.88 1.90 -35.31
C TRP A 43 -8.09 1.91 -36.25
N ASN A 44 -8.11 1.05 -37.28
CA ASN A 44 -9.18 0.97 -38.29
C ASN A 44 -9.49 2.33 -38.96
N GLY A 45 -8.48 3.19 -39.12
CA GLY A 45 -8.63 4.53 -39.68
C GLY A 45 -9.43 5.52 -38.82
N LYS A 46 -9.70 5.20 -37.54
CA LYS A 46 -10.41 6.08 -36.59
C LYS A 46 -9.44 6.99 -35.83
N SER A 47 -9.98 7.97 -35.12
CA SER A 47 -9.22 8.80 -34.17
C SER A 47 -8.52 7.93 -33.12
N GLN A 48 -7.27 8.28 -32.83
CA GLN A 48 -6.42 7.64 -31.81
C GLN A 48 -6.58 8.28 -30.43
N TYR A 49 -7.44 9.29 -30.30
CA TYR A 49 -7.67 10.06 -29.09
C TYR A 49 -9.12 9.96 -28.62
N PRO A 50 -9.37 10.02 -27.30
CA PRO A 50 -8.34 10.04 -26.24
C PRO A 50 -7.64 8.68 -26.05
N ARG A 51 -6.38 8.72 -25.64
CA ARG A 51 -5.59 7.52 -25.29
C ARG A 51 -4.77 7.74 -24.04
N ILE A 52 -4.41 6.66 -23.36
CA ILE A 52 -3.52 6.71 -22.20
C ILE A 52 -2.33 5.78 -22.37
N SER A 53 -1.18 6.19 -21.85
CA SER A 53 -0.06 5.31 -21.57
C SER A 53 0.29 5.38 -20.10
N TYR A 54 0.90 4.32 -19.57
CA TYR A 54 1.46 4.35 -18.23
C TYR A 54 2.86 3.74 -18.18
N VAL A 55 3.69 4.29 -17.29
CA VAL A 55 5.06 3.87 -17.05
C VAL A 55 5.28 3.71 -15.56
N PHE A 56 5.83 2.56 -15.18
CA PHE A 56 6.30 2.31 -13.82
C PHE A 56 7.80 2.53 -13.73
N ASN A 57 8.20 3.47 -12.88
CA ASN A 57 9.59 3.78 -12.58
C ASN A 57 9.92 3.35 -11.16
N LYS A 58 10.71 2.28 -11.01
CA LYS A 58 11.22 1.82 -9.72
C LYS A 58 12.42 2.66 -9.29
N GLN A 59 12.19 3.92 -8.95
CA GLN A 59 13.16 4.78 -8.30
C GLN A 59 12.68 5.07 -6.87
N VAL A 60 13.41 4.55 -5.90
CA VAL A 60 13.09 4.74 -4.48
C VAL A 60 13.30 6.21 -4.11
N ASP A 61 12.24 6.87 -3.65
CA ASP A 61 12.32 8.21 -3.07
C ASP A 61 12.12 8.10 -1.55
N THR A 62 13.23 8.17 -0.82
CA THR A 62 13.24 8.07 0.65
C THR A 62 12.54 9.22 1.34
N LYS A 63 12.47 10.42 0.72
CA LYS A 63 11.76 11.57 1.30
C LYS A 63 10.25 11.39 1.24
N ARG A 64 9.77 10.70 0.20
CA ARG A 64 8.35 10.38 0.04
C ARG A 64 7.97 9.03 0.66
N SER A 65 8.93 8.26 1.18
CA SER A 65 8.70 6.86 1.58
C SER A 65 8.09 6.04 0.44
N SER A 66 8.52 6.31 -0.81
CA SER A 66 7.97 5.71 -2.03
C SER A 66 8.95 4.68 -2.61
N SER A 67 8.46 3.50 -2.99
CA SER A 67 9.27 2.46 -3.65
C SER A 67 9.39 2.65 -5.17
N GLY A 68 8.58 3.56 -5.73
CA GLY A 68 8.61 3.95 -7.14
C GLY A 68 7.57 5.00 -7.47
N GLN A 69 7.38 5.29 -8.75
CA GLN A 69 6.29 6.13 -9.27
C GLN A 69 5.60 5.45 -10.44
N LEU A 70 4.28 5.60 -10.50
CA LEU A 70 3.48 5.32 -11.69
C LEU A 70 3.10 6.65 -12.32
N THR A 71 3.51 6.84 -13.57
CA THR A 71 3.07 7.98 -14.38
C THR A 71 2.06 7.48 -15.39
N VAL A 72 0.87 8.07 -15.42
CA VAL A 72 -0.14 7.86 -16.46
C VAL A 72 -0.20 9.13 -17.30
N ALA A 73 0.11 9.03 -18.59
CA ALA A 73 0.00 10.12 -19.54
C ALA A 73 -1.31 9.97 -20.32
N LEU A 74 -2.18 10.97 -20.22
CA LEU A 74 -3.42 11.10 -21.00
C LEU A 74 -3.18 12.04 -22.17
N TYR A 75 -3.63 11.64 -23.36
CA TYR A 75 -3.54 12.43 -24.59
C TYR A 75 -4.94 12.61 -25.18
N ASP A 76 -5.31 13.85 -25.50
CA ASP A 76 -6.60 14.21 -26.11
C ASP A 76 -6.47 15.39 -27.11
N ILE A 77 -7.41 15.49 -28.05
CA ILE A 77 -7.48 16.61 -29.00
C ILE A 77 -8.25 17.78 -28.37
N MET A 78 -7.53 18.54 -27.53
CA MET A 78 -7.91 19.88 -27.04
C MET A 78 -9.36 20.00 -26.53
N ASP A 79 -9.91 18.97 -25.88
CA ASP A 79 -11.09 19.11 -25.02
C ASP A 79 -10.65 19.09 -23.54
N PRO A 80 -10.47 20.28 -22.91
CA PRO A 80 -10.05 20.34 -21.52
C PRO A 80 -11.06 19.70 -20.56
N LEU A 81 -12.36 19.75 -20.88
CA LEU A 81 -13.38 19.19 -20.01
C LEU A 81 -13.33 17.66 -20.04
N GLU A 82 -13.11 17.08 -21.22
CA GLU A 82 -12.98 15.63 -21.35
C GLU A 82 -11.69 15.12 -20.70
N VAL A 83 -10.59 15.85 -20.83
CA VAL A 83 -9.32 15.55 -20.14
C VAL A 83 -9.51 15.51 -18.61
N GLU A 84 -10.22 16.47 -18.02
CA GLU A 84 -10.49 16.46 -16.58
C GLU A 84 -11.38 15.27 -16.16
N LYS A 85 -12.41 14.92 -16.95
CA LYS A 85 -13.26 13.75 -16.64
C LYS A 85 -12.46 12.44 -16.66
N ILE A 86 -11.62 12.26 -17.67
CA ILE A 86 -10.80 11.05 -17.81
C ILE A 86 -9.74 11.01 -16.70
N GLU A 87 -9.13 12.14 -16.34
CA GLU A 87 -8.18 12.21 -15.22
C GLU A 87 -8.82 11.78 -13.89
N VAL A 88 -10.03 12.26 -13.59
CA VAL A 88 -10.77 11.85 -12.40
C VAL A 88 -11.08 10.35 -12.44
N ALA A 89 -11.44 9.80 -13.59
CA ALA A 89 -11.67 8.36 -13.72
C ALA A 89 -10.39 7.53 -13.50
N ILE A 90 -9.24 7.96 -14.05
CA ILE A 90 -7.93 7.33 -13.80
C ILE A 90 -7.60 7.36 -12.31
N ARG A 91 -7.81 8.51 -11.65
CA ARG A 91 -7.58 8.64 -10.22
C ARG A 91 -8.49 7.73 -9.41
N ASN A 92 -9.77 7.69 -9.70
CA ASN A 92 -10.70 6.79 -9.01
C ASN A 92 -10.36 5.30 -9.22
N CYS A 93 -9.80 4.97 -10.38
CA CYS A 93 -9.32 3.62 -10.66
C CYS A 93 -8.10 3.26 -9.81
N LEU A 94 -7.19 4.18 -9.52
CA LEU A 94 -5.87 3.82 -8.97
C LEU A 94 -5.63 4.29 -7.54
N GLN A 95 -6.10 5.49 -7.20
CA GLN A 95 -5.84 6.14 -5.92
C GLN A 95 -6.38 5.30 -4.76
N ASP A 96 -5.58 5.16 -3.71
CA ASP A 96 -5.92 4.45 -2.47
C ASP A 96 -6.18 2.94 -2.66
N VAL A 97 -6.00 2.39 -3.86
CA VAL A 97 -6.20 0.96 -4.13
C VAL A 97 -4.97 0.18 -3.68
N VAL A 98 -5.19 -0.84 -2.85
CA VAL A 98 -4.15 -1.81 -2.51
C VAL A 98 -4.16 -2.91 -3.55
N MET A 99 -3.03 -3.07 -4.25
CA MET A 99 -2.78 -4.17 -5.18
C MET A 99 -1.87 -5.21 -4.54
N LYS A 100 -2.20 -6.48 -4.70
CA LYS A 100 -1.39 -7.60 -4.23
C LYS A 100 -0.95 -8.46 -5.39
N LEU A 101 0.35 -8.45 -5.67
CA LEU A 101 0.98 -9.42 -6.56
C LEU A 101 1.38 -10.66 -5.78
N GLU A 102 1.38 -11.80 -6.47
CA GLU A 102 1.89 -13.05 -5.92
C GLU A 102 3.39 -12.91 -5.64
N GLY A 103 3.82 -13.30 -4.44
CA GLY A 103 5.23 -13.20 -4.00
C GLY A 103 5.75 -11.80 -3.65
N GLU A 104 5.04 -10.71 -3.95
CA GLU A 104 5.49 -9.34 -3.64
C GLU A 104 4.75 -8.71 -2.46
N ALA A 105 5.29 -7.65 -1.86
CA ALA A 105 4.57 -6.87 -0.86
C ALA A 105 3.29 -6.23 -1.47
N PRO A 106 2.17 -6.16 -0.72
CA PRO A 106 1.06 -5.30 -1.10
C PRO A 106 1.53 -3.87 -1.36
N MET A 107 0.98 -3.22 -2.39
CA MET A 107 1.32 -1.85 -2.76
C MET A 107 0.08 -0.98 -2.91
N CYS A 108 0.18 0.30 -2.56
CA CYS A 108 -0.87 1.30 -2.74
C CYS A 108 -0.37 2.46 -3.60
N PHE A 109 -1.28 3.04 -4.37
CA PHE A 109 -1.00 4.20 -5.23
C PHE A 109 -1.54 5.47 -4.56
N ALA A 110 -0.63 6.34 -4.14
CA ALA A 110 -0.95 7.64 -3.58
C ALA A 110 -0.86 8.70 -4.70
N TRP A 111 -1.96 9.38 -4.99
CA TRP A 111 -1.94 10.48 -5.96
C TRP A 111 -0.97 11.58 -5.49
N ALA A 112 -0.01 11.94 -6.33
CA ALA A 112 1.01 12.95 -6.02
C ALA A 112 0.67 14.29 -6.69
N ARG A 113 0.40 14.27 -7.99
CA ARG A 113 0.03 15.46 -8.78
C ARG A 113 -0.55 15.09 -10.13
N SER A 114 -1.20 16.07 -10.76
CA SER A 114 -1.59 16.01 -12.17
C SER A 114 -1.17 17.31 -12.87
N GLU A 115 -0.42 17.21 -13.97
CA GLU A 115 0.19 18.35 -14.65
C GLU A 115 -0.16 18.34 -16.15
N PRO A 116 -0.82 19.39 -16.68
CA PRO A 116 -1.11 19.48 -18.10
C PRO A 116 0.09 20.05 -18.88
N TYR A 117 0.25 19.60 -20.12
CA TYR A 117 1.20 20.16 -21.08
C TYR A 117 0.67 19.98 -22.51
N ILE A 118 1.24 20.69 -23.47
CA ILE A 118 0.87 20.59 -24.89
C ILE A 118 2.04 19.98 -25.65
N LEU A 119 1.77 18.97 -26.47
CA LEU A 119 2.79 18.46 -27.39
C LEU A 119 3.00 19.45 -28.54
N GLU A 120 4.24 19.93 -28.68
CA GLU A 120 4.63 20.84 -29.75
C GLU A 120 4.31 20.24 -31.13
N GLY A 121 3.63 21.02 -31.97
CA GLY A 121 3.34 20.66 -33.36
C GLY A 121 2.00 19.96 -33.63
N ASN A 122 1.36 19.33 -32.63
CA ASN A 122 0.19 18.48 -32.88
C ASN A 122 -1.15 18.94 -32.27
N ALA A 123 -1.20 20.08 -31.56
CA ALA A 123 -2.42 20.54 -30.87
C ALA A 123 -3.08 19.42 -30.05
N VAL A 124 -2.27 18.65 -29.32
CA VAL A 124 -2.71 17.58 -28.41
C VAL A 124 -2.52 18.08 -26.99
N LEU A 125 -3.60 18.12 -26.23
CA LEU A 125 -3.58 18.40 -24.80
C LEU A 125 -3.19 17.10 -24.09
N CYS A 126 -2.12 17.17 -23.30
CA CYS A 126 -1.64 16.07 -22.50
C CYS A 126 -1.81 16.39 -21.02
N LYS A 127 -2.07 15.36 -20.22
CA LYS A 127 -2.07 15.46 -18.76
C LYS A 127 -1.32 14.28 -18.16
N GLU A 128 -0.23 14.57 -17.48
CA GLU A 128 0.53 13.60 -16.71
C GLU A 128 -0.06 13.48 -15.31
N ILE A 129 -0.42 12.26 -14.92
CA ILE A 129 -1.00 11.94 -13.62
C ILE A 129 0.00 11.04 -12.91
N VAL A 130 0.56 11.53 -11.81
CA VAL A 130 1.65 10.88 -11.09
C VAL A 130 1.13 10.31 -9.78
N PHE A 131 1.43 9.03 -9.55
CA PHE A 131 1.19 8.34 -8.28
C PHE A 131 2.52 7.90 -7.67
N ASP A 132 2.70 8.17 -6.38
CA ASP A 132 3.73 7.53 -5.58
C ASP A 132 3.27 6.11 -5.21
N ILE A 133 4.20 5.16 -5.20
CA ILE A 133 3.91 3.76 -4.89
C ILE A 133 4.45 3.43 -3.51
N LEU A 134 3.55 2.97 -2.64
CA LEU A 134 3.83 2.69 -1.24
C LEU A 134 3.72 1.19 -1.01
N GLU A 135 4.80 0.55 -0.59
CA GLU A 135 4.84 -0.88 -0.27
C GLU A 135 4.61 -1.11 1.22
N TYR A 136 3.89 -2.19 1.52
CA TYR A 136 3.57 -2.62 2.88
C TYR A 136 4.07 -4.05 3.09
N PRO A 137 5.39 -4.26 3.22
CA PRO A 137 5.99 -5.58 3.34
C PRO A 137 5.49 -6.32 4.59
N ALA A 138 5.66 -7.64 4.63
CA ALA A 138 5.38 -8.40 5.85
C ALA A 138 6.25 -7.86 7.01
N GLN A 139 5.65 -7.81 8.21
CA GLN A 139 6.26 -7.25 9.42
C GLN A 139 6.34 -8.28 10.55
N GLU A 140 6.15 -9.56 10.22
CA GLU A 140 6.39 -10.68 11.13
C GLU A 140 7.87 -10.71 11.53
N THR A 141 8.14 -10.95 12.80
CA THR A 141 9.47 -10.91 13.40
C THR A 141 9.94 -12.30 13.81
N THR A 142 9.98 -12.58 15.10
CA THR A 142 10.47 -13.82 15.73
C THR A 142 9.62 -14.10 16.95
N ASP A 143 9.48 -15.36 17.35
CA ASP A 143 8.71 -15.71 18.55
C ASP A 143 9.40 -15.24 19.85
N PRO A 144 8.68 -14.56 20.76
CA PRO A 144 7.33 -14.01 20.60
C PRO A 144 7.28 -12.76 19.70
N ASP A 145 6.31 -12.72 18.79
CA ASP A 145 6.14 -11.64 17.81
C ASP A 145 5.14 -10.56 18.31
N PRO A 146 5.60 -9.34 18.63
CA PRO A 146 4.74 -8.27 19.13
C PRO A 146 3.86 -7.64 18.04
N VAL A 147 4.27 -7.68 16.76
CA VAL A 147 3.48 -7.16 15.63
C VAL A 147 2.32 -8.11 15.33
N MET A 148 2.59 -9.42 15.26
CA MET A 148 1.56 -10.43 15.07
C MET A 148 0.54 -10.42 16.21
N ALA A 149 1.00 -10.26 17.47
CA ALA A 149 0.11 -10.12 18.62
C ALA A 149 -0.82 -8.91 18.49
N LEU A 150 -0.30 -7.75 18.10
CA LEU A 150 -1.11 -6.56 17.84
C LEU A 150 -2.09 -6.76 16.67
N ASN A 151 -1.66 -7.39 15.59
CA ASN A 151 -2.52 -7.66 14.44
C ASN A 151 -3.71 -8.57 14.81
N ARG A 152 -3.49 -9.61 15.62
CA ARG A 152 -4.57 -10.47 16.13
C ARG A 152 -5.52 -9.69 17.05
N TYR A 153 -4.98 -8.81 17.90
CA TYR A 153 -5.78 -7.94 18.75
C TYR A 153 -6.69 -7.04 17.91
N ILE A 154 -6.13 -6.37 16.90
CA ILE A 154 -6.89 -5.52 15.96
C ILE A 154 -7.96 -6.34 15.24
N LYS A 155 -7.63 -7.53 14.73
CA LYS A 155 -8.58 -8.39 14.02
C LYS A 155 -9.75 -8.83 14.89
N LYS A 156 -9.50 -9.12 16.17
CA LYS A 156 -10.55 -9.45 17.14
C LYS A 156 -11.48 -8.25 17.40
N LEU A 157 -10.92 -7.05 17.43
CA LEU A 157 -11.68 -5.81 17.66
C LEU A 157 -12.49 -5.38 16.43
N PHE A 158 -11.94 -5.57 15.23
CA PHE A 158 -12.59 -5.22 13.95
C PHE A 158 -12.58 -6.42 12.97
N PRO A 159 -13.44 -7.43 13.18
CA PRO A 159 -13.45 -8.64 12.36
C PRO A 159 -13.75 -8.38 10.87
N GLU A 160 -14.50 -7.32 10.57
CA GLU A 160 -14.87 -6.90 9.23
C GLU A 160 -13.74 -6.23 8.45
N CYS A 161 -12.70 -5.77 9.13
CA CYS A 161 -11.55 -5.13 8.50
C CYS A 161 -10.53 -6.17 8.04
N ILE A 162 -9.76 -5.80 7.03
CA ILE A 162 -8.59 -6.57 6.61
C ILE A 162 -7.41 -6.15 7.49
N VAL A 163 -6.65 -7.11 8.00
CA VAL A 163 -5.41 -6.87 8.74
C VAL A 163 -4.26 -7.55 8.01
N PHE A 164 -3.30 -6.77 7.53
CA PHE A 164 -2.11 -7.31 6.86
C PHE A 164 -1.35 -8.23 7.81
N GLY A 165 -0.94 -9.40 7.29
CA GLY A 165 -0.29 -10.46 8.07
C GLY A 165 -1.27 -11.42 8.77
N ILE A 166 -2.59 -11.16 8.72
CA ILE A 166 -3.62 -12.08 9.23
C ILE A 166 -4.53 -12.55 8.10
N ASP A 167 -5.06 -11.61 7.31
CA ASP A 167 -6.00 -11.91 6.24
C ASP A 167 -5.28 -12.09 4.90
N GLU A 168 -5.80 -13.00 4.07
CA GLU A 168 -5.40 -13.10 2.67
C GLU A 168 -5.95 -11.90 1.89
N LEU A 169 -5.11 -11.36 0.99
CA LEU A 169 -5.47 -10.22 0.15
C LEU A 169 -5.83 -10.69 -1.25
N SER A 170 -6.94 -10.17 -1.76
CA SER A 170 -7.28 -10.28 -3.17
C SER A 170 -6.35 -9.40 -4.03
N GLU A 171 -6.36 -9.62 -5.35
CA GLU A 171 -5.58 -8.81 -6.31
C GLU A 171 -5.82 -7.31 -6.12
N TYR A 172 -7.06 -6.91 -5.78
CA TYR A 172 -7.46 -5.52 -5.53
C TYR A 172 -8.27 -5.40 -4.26
N THR A 173 -7.74 -4.68 -3.28
CA THR A 173 -8.48 -4.28 -2.08
C THR A 173 -8.78 -2.79 -2.15
N ILE A 174 -10.04 -2.43 -1.91
CA ILE A 174 -10.53 -1.03 -1.94
C ILE A 174 -10.74 -0.57 -0.50
N PRO A 175 -9.81 0.18 0.11
CA PRO A 175 -9.89 0.54 1.53
C PRO A 175 -11.02 1.53 1.86
N ALA A 176 -11.62 2.13 0.84
CA ALA A 176 -12.86 2.89 1.01
C ALA A 176 -14.03 1.99 1.42
N ASP A 177 -14.08 0.76 0.91
CA ASP A 177 -15.17 -0.19 1.14
C ASP A 177 -14.86 -1.11 2.31
N THR A 178 -13.63 -1.63 2.37
CA THR A 178 -13.15 -2.50 3.45
C THR A 178 -11.87 -1.92 4.04
N PRO A 179 -11.94 -1.21 5.19
CA PRO A 179 -10.76 -0.62 5.81
C PRO A 179 -9.67 -1.65 6.07
N VAL A 180 -8.42 -1.20 5.93
CA VAL A 180 -7.25 -2.07 6.01
C VAL A 180 -6.32 -1.57 7.11
N PHE A 181 -5.95 -2.46 8.03
CA PHE A 181 -4.91 -2.20 9.01
C PHE A 181 -3.57 -2.78 8.55
N TYR A 182 -2.53 -1.97 8.72
CA TYR A 182 -1.14 -2.38 8.58
C TYR A 182 -0.36 -1.94 9.82
N SER A 183 0.31 -2.89 10.46
CA SER A 183 1.19 -2.62 11.60
C SER A 183 2.62 -2.89 11.18
N GLY A 184 3.52 -1.94 11.47
CA GLY A 184 4.94 -2.05 11.15
C GLY A 184 5.84 -1.82 12.35
N LEU A 185 6.86 -2.65 12.50
CA LEU A 185 7.84 -2.51 13.56
C LEU A 185 8.78 -1.34 13.23
N LYS A 186 8.92 -0.39 14.16
CA LYS A 186 9.83 0.75 14.02
C LYS A 186 11.15 0.53 14.75
N SER A 187 11.12 -0.01 15.96
CA SER A 187 12.33 -0.36 16.71
C SER A 187 12.06 -1.49 17.71
N ILE A 188 13.13 -2.19 18.07
CA ILE A 188 13.19 -3.09 19.22
C ILE A 188 14.44 -2.74 20.00
N ASP A 189 14.26 -2.36 21.26
CA ASP A 189 15.34 -1.96 22.15
C ASP A 189 15.38 -2.90 23.35
N SER A 190 16.55 -3.47 23.64
CA SER A 190 16.76 -4.25 24.87
C SER A 190 16.52 -3.37 26.09
N THR A 191 15.91 -3.93 27.12
CA THR A 191 15.60 -3.18 28.33
C THR A 191 15.69 -4.05 29.58
N ASP A 192 15.39 -3.40 30.69
CA ASP A 192 15.53 -3.92 32.03
C ASP A 192 14.21 -4.50 32.51
N GLY A 193 14.26 -5.69 33.12
CA GLY A 193 13.08 -6.35 33.69
C GLY A 193 13.41 -7.36 34.77
N HIS A 194 12.38 -8.09 35.22
CA HIS A 194 12.50 -9.14 36.25
C HIS A 194 13.08 -10.44 35.68
N CYS A 195 13.59 -11.31 36.56
CA CYS A 195 14.06 -12.66 36.16
C CYS A 195 15.12 -12.65 35.02
N ARG A 196 16.03 -11.67 35.02
CA ARG A 196 17.05 -11.50 33.95
C ARG A 196 18.01 -12.67 33.78
N SER A 197 18.08 -13.58 34.74
CA SER A 197 18.83 -14.83 34.58
C SER A 197 18.27 -15.69 33.45
N SER A 198 16.96 -15.62 33.22
CA SER A 198 16.23 -16.52 32.33
C SER A 198 15.49 -15.79 31.20
N LEU A 199 15.23 -14.48 31.37
CA LEU A 199 14.52 -13.65 30.42
C LEU A 199 15.39 -12.51 29.89
N SER A 200 15.17 -12.17 28.63
CA SER A 200 15.61 -10.92 27.99
C SER A 200 14.38 -10.05 27.74
N TRP A 201 14.45 -8.77 28.06
CA TRP A 201 13.31 -7.85 27.95
C TRP A 201 13.52 -6.85 26.83
N PHE A 202 12.41 -6.46 26.19
CA PHE A 202 12.41 -5.60 25.02
C PHE A 202 11.30 -4.55 25.11
N ASN A 203 11.58 -3.35 24.59
CA ASN A 203 10.55 -2.41 24.16
C ASN A 203 10.45 -2.48 22.64
N ALA A 204 9.28 -2.86 22.11
CA ALA A 204 8.97 -2.75 20.69
C ALA A 204 8.13 -1.51 20.43
N VAL A 205 8.54 -0.69 19.46
CA VAL A 205 7.73 0.42 18.95
C VAL A 205 7.08 -0.02 17.64
N ILE A 206 5.75 -0.03 17.59
CA ILE A 206 4.97 -0.47 16.43
C ILE A 206 4.12 0.70 15.94
N SER A 207 4.24 1.05 14.66
CA SER A 207 3.34 2.00 14.00
C SER A 207 2.12 1.28 13.44
N VAL A 208 0.93 1.87 13.60
CA VAL A 208 -0.33 1.36 13.06
C VAL A 208 -0.85 2.34 12.02
N HIS A 209 -1.13 1.81 10.84
CA HIS A 209 -1.74 2.49 9.71
C HIS A 209 -3.14 1.92 9.50
N LEU A 210 -4.14 2.78 9.44
CA LEU A 210 -5.47 2.47 8.93
C LEU A 210 -5.61 3.09 7.54
N LEU A 211 -5.41 2.26 6.51
CA LEU A 211 -5.64 2.62 5.13
C LEU A 211 -7.16 2.69 4.93
N CYS A 212 -7.68 3.89 4.81
CA CYS A 212 -9.08 4.14 4.52
C CYS A 212 -9.24 5.61 4.13
N PRO A 213 -9.69 5.98 2.92
CA PRO A 213 -9.76 7.39 2.52
C PRO A 213 -10.85 8.20 3.26
N LYS A 214 -11.74 7.56 4.05
CA LYS A 214 -12.85 8.22 4.78
C LYS A 214 -12.38 8.79 6.14
N PRO A 215 -12.22 10.12 6.32
CA PRO A 215 -11.57 10.67 7.51
C PRO A 215 -12.33 10.43 8.82
N SER A 216 -13.66 10.51 8.78
CA SER A 216 -14.51 10.28 9.97
C SER A 216 -14.45 8.83 10.45
N LEU A 217 -14.43 7.87 9.51
CA LEU A 217 -14.30 6.45 9.81
C LEU A 217 -12.92 6.16 10.38
N ARG A 218 -11.85 6.70 9.77
CA ARG A 218 -10.48 6.57 10.28
C ARG A 218 -10.36 7.04 11.72
N LEU A 219 -10.83 8.26 12.01
CA LEU A 219 -10.76 8.83 13.36
C LEU A 219 -11.49 7.94 14.37
N LYS A 220 -12.71 7.51 14.05
CA LYS A 220 -13.53 6.68 14.94
C LYS A 220 -12.84 5.35 15.25
N MET A 221 -12.34 4.66 14.23
CA MET A 221 -11.70 3.36 14.39
C MET A 221 -10.36 3.47 15.13
N MET A 222 -9.56 4.49 14.83
CA MET A 222 -8.28 4.67 15.51
C MET A 222 -8.44 5.08 16.97
N ALA A 223 -9.42 5.93 17.28
CA ALA A 223 -9.77 6.24 18.66
C ALA A 223 -10.28 5.00 19.41
N ALA A 224 -11.10 4.16 18.76
CA ALA A 224 -11.59 2.92 19.35
C ALA A 224 -10.46 1.93 19.65
N LEU A 225 -9.52 1.72 18.72
CA LEU A 225 -8.33 0.89 18.95
C LEU A 225 -7.51 1.44 20.12
N HIS A 226 -7.25 2.75 20.14
CA HIS A 226 -6.49 3.40 21.19
C HIS A 226 -7.12 3.16 22.57
N GLN A 227 -8.42 3.41 22.69
CA GLN A 227 -9.15 3.27 23.95
C GLN A 227 -9.20 1.82 24.41
N SER A 228 -9.36 0.87 23.48
CA SER A 228 -9.35 -0.56 23.78
C SER A 228 -8.00 -1.00 24.35
N LEU A 229 -6.89 -0.65 23.67
CA LEU A 229 -5.54 -0.97 24.13
C LEU A 229 -5.21 -0.31 25.48
N ALA A 230 -5.65 0.93 25.67
CA ALA A 230 -5.44 1.64 26.94
C ALA A 230 -6.25 1.04 28.10
N LYS A 231 -7.38 0.40 27.82
CA LYS A 231 -8.22 -0.25 28.83
C LYS A 231 -7.71 -1.64 29.19
N ASP A 232 -7.25 -2.39 28.20
CA ASP A 232 -6.79 -3.77 28.41
C ASP A 232 -5.38 -3.82 29.01
N GLU A 233 -4.58 -2.77 28.83
CA GLU A 233 -3.21 -2.58 29.36
C GLU A 233 -2.16 -3.60 28.89
N GLU A 234 -2.57 -4.75 28.36
CA GLU A 234 -1.73 -5.80 27.81
C GLU A 234 -2.36 -6.48 26.59
N ILE A 235 -1.50 -7.03 25.74
CA ILE A 235 -1.87 -7.92 24.64
C ILE A 235 -1.24 -9.28 24.91
N ILE A 236 -2.04 -10.35 24.88
CA ILE A 236 -1.52 -11.72 24.99
C ILE A 236 -0.89 -12.14 23.66
N MET A 237 0.39 -12.53 23.71
CA MET A 237 1.17 -12.98 22.55
C MET A 237 0.92 -14.46 22.25
N PHE A 238 1.53 -14.97 21.17
CA PHE A 238 1.26 -16.33 20.67
C PHE A 238 1.75 -17.44 21.60
N ASP A 239 2.77 -17.15 22.41
CA ASP A 239 3.34 -18.05 23.42
C ASP A 239 2.67 -17.88 24.80
N ASP A 240 1.48 -17.29 24.83
CA ASP A 240 0.70 -16.94 26.03
C ASP A 240 1.37 -15.93 26.98
N SER A 241 2.51 -15.35 26.59
CA SER A 241 3.16 -14.31 27.39
C SER A 241 2.54 -12.93 27.15
N PRO A 242 2.52 -12.04 28.16
CA PRO A 242 1.94 -10.71 28.02
C PRO A 242 2.94 -9.73 27.37
N MET A 243 2.42 -8.93 26.44
CA MET A 243 3.04 -7.67 26.01
C MET A 243 2.31 -6.50 26.68
N VAL A 244 2.97 -5.84 27.62
CA VAL A 244 2.41 -4.70 28.35
C VAL A 244 2.45 -3.44 27.50
N VAL A 245 1.35 -2.70 27.46
CA VAL A 245 1.23 -1.42 26.76
C VAL A 245 1.87 -0.32 27.61
N LYS A 246 3.08 0.13 27.25
CA LYS A 246 3.78 1.20 27.99
C LYS A 246 3.45 2.60 27.50
N ALA A 247 3.17 2.75 26.21
CA ALA A 247 2.79 4.03 25.64
C ALA A 247 1.90 3.83 24.41
N LEU A 248 0.92 4.72 24.27
CA LEU A 248 0.10 4.88 23.09
C LEU A 248 0.16 6.34 22.67
N LYS A 249 0.36 6.59 21.38
CA LYS A 249 0.25 7.92 20.79
C LYS A 249 -0.60 7.83 19.53
N MET A 250 -1.44 8.82 19.32
CA MET A 250 -2.26 8.94 18.11
C MET A 250 -2.04 10.32 17.50
N ASN A 251 -1.82 10.35 16.18
CA ASN A 251 -1.76 11.57 15.38
C ASN A 251 -2.77 11.47 14.24
N ASN A 252 -3.94 12.07 14.40
CA ASN A 252 -4.98 12.06 13.38
C ASN A 252 -4.63 12.91 12.14
N ASN A 253 -3.60 13.77 12.23
CA ASN A 253 -3.12 14.59 11.11
C ASN A 253 -2.04 13.88 10.28
N ALA A 254 -1.57 12.71 10.71
CA ALA A 254 -0.59 11.94 9.97
C ALA A 254 -1.15 11.48 8.62
N ASP A 255 -0.28 11.44 7.60
CA ASP A 255 -0.62 10.81 6.32
C ASP A 255 -0.90 9.32 6.57
N TYR A 256 -2.14 8.91 6.30
CA TYR A 256 -2.60 7.55 6.60
C TYR A 256 -1.93 6.47 5.76
N LEU A 257 -1.38 6.83 4.60
CA LEU A 257 -0.66 5.91 3.74
C LEU A 257 0.82 5.82 4.13
N ARG A 258 1.44 6.92 4.58
CA ARG A 258 2.90 7.03 4.74
C ARG A 258 3.41 6.94 6.18
N GLU A 259 2.77 7.64 7.11
CA GLU A 259 3.35 7.89 8.45
C GLU A 259 2.74 7.01 9.54
N GLY A 260 1.48 6.60 9.36
CA GLY A 260 0.71 5.84 10.35
C GLY A 260 0.10 6.75 11.41
N GLN A 261 -1.15 6.49 11.80
CA GLN A 261 -1.89 7.40 12.69
C GLN A 261 -1.69 7.07 14.17
N MET A 262 -1.08 5.95 14.50
CA MET A 262 -0.85 5.54 15.88
C MET A 262 0.51 4.86 16.06
N SER A 263 1.10 5.02 17.23
CA SER A 263 2.25 4.24 17.68
C SER A 263 1.98 3.58 19.03
N LEU A 264 2.26 2.29 19.13
CA LEU A 264 2.25 1.50 20.36
C LEU A 264 3.70 1.25 20.80
N THR A 265 4.00 1.42 22.09
CA THR A 265 5.21 0.87 22.70
C THR A 265 4.82 -0.31 23.59
N GLY A 266 5.14 -1.52 23.13
CA GLY A 266 4.93 -2.76 23.86
C GLY A 266 6.18 -3.19 24.61
N TYR A 267 6.02 -3.66 25.84
CA TYR A 267 7.08 -4.20 26.68
C TYR A 267 6.84 -5.69 26.94
N TYR A 268 7.79 -6.51 26.52
CA TYR A 268 7.67 -7.96 26.55
C TYR A 268 9.01 -8.63 26.84
N ALA A 269 8.96 -9.93 27.16
CA ALA A 269 10.13 -10.74 27.45
C ALA A 269 10.23 -11.93 26.50
N CYS A 270 11.46 -12.37 26.23
CA CYS A 270 11.76 -13.63 25.56
C CYS A 270 12.61 -14.50 26.48
N LEU A 271 12.39 -15.82 26.45
CA LEU A 271 13.27 -16.78 27.10
C LEU A 271 14.65 -16.78 26.42
N LYS A 272 15.72 -16.73 27.22
CA LYS A 272 17.10 -16.69 26.69
C LYS A 272 17.47 -17.93 25.87
N ASP A 273 16.92 -19.08 26.22
CA ASP A 273 17.20 -20.36 25.55
C ASP A 273 16.23 -20.66 24.38
N ALA A 274 15.23 -19.79 24.16
CA ALA A 274 14.20 -19.99 23.13
C ALA A 274 14.44 -19.17 21.85
N PHE A 275 15.61 -18.54 21.69
CA PHE A 275 15.99 -17.89 20.43
C PHE A 275 16.04 -18.94 19.30
N LYS A 276 14.91 -19.18 18.64
CA LYS A 276 14.89 -19.80 17.32
C LYS A 276 15.50 -18.77 16.38
N GLN A 277 16.65 -19.11 15.81
CA GLN A 277 17.20 -18.32 14.71
C GLN A 277 16.11 -18.21 13.62
N PRO A 278 15.85 -17.00 13.08
CA PRO A 278 14.98 -16.89 11.93
C PRO A 278 15.54 -17.78 10.82
N GLY A 279 14.68 -18.58 10.19
CA GLY A 279 15.08 -19.41 9.06
C GLY A 279 15.59 -18.51 7.95
N ILE A 280 16.91 -18.48 7.73
CA ILE A 280 17.51 -17.72 6.63
C ILE A 280 17.18 -18.47 5.34
N SER A 281 16.13 -18.03 4.62
CA SER A 281 15.86 -18.48 3.26
C SER A 281 16.54 -17.53 2.27
N GLY A 282 17.36 -18.07 1.36
CA GLY A 282 17.95 -17.31 0.24
C GLY A 282 19.46 -17.08 0.30
N VAL A 283 20.18 -17.68 1.25
CA VAL A 283 21.66 -17.67 1.25
C VAL A 283 22.17 -19.03 0.80
N THR A 284 22.65 -19.12 -0.43
CA THR A 284 23.52 -20.22 -0.87
C THR A 284 24.90 -19.95 -0.30
N VAL A 285 25.30 -20.71 0.73
CA VAL A 285 26.70 -20.75 1.16
C VAL A 285 27.45 -21.55 0.11
N ASN A 286 28.20 -20.86 -0.75
CA ASN A 286 29.22 -21.54 -1.55
C ASN A 286 30.39 -21.83 -0.60
N ASP A 287 30.56 -23.11 -0.26
CA ASP A 287 31.71 -23.59 0.50
C ASP A 287 33.00 -23.13 -0.20
N LEU A 288 33.81 -22.37 0.53
CA LEU A 288 35.17 -22.03 0.13
C LEU A 288 36.02 -23.28 0.34
N THR A 289 36.34 -23.97 -0.75
CA THR A 289 37.46 -24.93 -0.84
C THR A 289 38.80 -24.25 -0.62
#